data_AF-A0A0F5N353-F1
#
_entry.id   AF-A0A0F5N353-F1
#
_cell.length_a   1.000
_cell.length_b   1.000
_cell.length_c   1.000
_cell.angle_alpha   90.00
_cell.angle_beta   90.00
_cell.angle_gamma   90.00
#
_symmetry.space_group_name_H-M   'P 1'
#
loop_
_entity.id
_entity.type
_entity.pdbx_description
1 polymer ?
#
loop_
_entity_poly.entity_id
_entity_poly.type
_entity_poly.pdbx_seq_one_letter_code
_entity_poly.pdbx_strand_id
1 'polypeptide(L)'
;MKVETVETPQTAAAEELSVDELRHEIDRLDAEILAAVKRRTEVSQAIGKVRMASGGTRLVHSREMKVIERYSELGPDGKDLAILLLRLGRGRLGH
;
A
#
# COMPACT_ATOMS: atom_id res chain seq x y z
N MET A 1 17.19 -39.62 45.73
CA MET A 1 17.00 -40.26 44.41
C MET A 1 16.53 -39.17 43.46
N LYS A 2 17.14 -39.09 42.28
CA LYS A 2 17.25 -37.91 41.40
C LYS A 2 15.89 -37.41 40.90
N VAL A 3 15.68 -36.10 40.95
CA VAL A 3 14.62 -35.43 40.18
C VAL A 3 15.26 -35.04 38.86
N GLU A 4 14.92 -35.76 37.79
CA GLU A 4 15.35 -35.44 36.43
C GLU A 4 14.57 -34.21 35.95
N THR A 5 15.28 -33.10 35.79
CA THR A 5 14.77 -31.92 35.10
C THR A 5 14.67 -32.28 33.63
N VAL A 6 13.44 -32.47 33.14
CA VAL A 6 13.16 -32.68 31.72
C VAL A 6 13.42 -31.36 30.99
N GLU A 7 14.56 -31.27 30.31
CA GLU A 7 14.79 -30.25 29.30
C GLU A 7 13.84 -30.51 28.13
N THR A 8 12.82 -29.67 27.99
CA THR A 8 11.97 -29.65 26.79
C THR A 8 12.85 -29.24 25.61
N PRO A 9 12.92 -30.03 24.52
CA PRO A 9 13.78 -29.70 23.40
C PRO A 9 13.25 -28.44 22.72
N GLN A 10 14.08 -27.40 22.71
CA GLN A 10 13.89 -26.16 21.99
C GLN A 10 13.76 -26.50 20.50
N THR A 11 12.51 -26.58 20.03
CA THR A 11 12.19 -26.84 18.64
C THR A 11 12.70 -25.70 17.77
N ALA A 12 13.68 -26.04 16.94
CA ALA A 12 14.02 -25.46 15.64
C ALA A 12 14.05 -23.93 15.54
N ALA A 13 15.27 -23.40 15.47
CA ALA A 13 15.59 -22.04 15.07
C ALA A 13 14.94 -21.69 13.71
N ALA A 14 13.74 -21.11 13.75
CA ALA A 14 13.50 -19.94 12.94
C ALA A 14 14.35 -18.84 13.56
N GLU A 15 15.23 -18.19 12.80
CA GLU A 15 15.83 -16.94 13.24
C GLU A 15 14.68 -15.93 13.41
N GLU A 16 14.14 -15.84 14.61
CA GLU A 16 13.14 -14.85 14.98
C GLU A 16 13.83 -13.49 14.89
N LEU A 17 13.57 -12.76 13.80
CA LEU A 17 14.01 -11.38 13.64
C LEU A 17 13.62 -10.60 14.90
N SER A 18 14.58 -9.85 15.43
CA SER A 18 14.31 -8.95 16.54
C SER A 18 13.29 -7.89 16.14
N VAL A 19 12.60 -7.32 17.13
CA VAL A 19 11.66 -6.22 16.91
C VAL A 19 12.32 -5.05 16.15
N ASP A 20 13.60 -4.81 16.37
CA ASP A 20 14.34 -3.74 15.70
C ASP A 20 14.63 -4.07 14.23
N GLU A 21 14.91 -5.32 13.90
CA GLU A 21 15.05 -5.77 12.49
C GLU A 21 13.74 -5.65 11.72
N LEU A 22 12.62 -6.03 12.35
CA LEU A 22 11.28 -5.89 11.76
C LEU A 22 10.90 -4.42 11.54
N ARG A 23 11.28 -3.52 12.46
CA ARG A 23 11.07 -2.08 12.28
C ARG A 23 11.89 -1.51 11.13
N HIS A 24 13.16 -1.90 11.01
CA HIS A 24 13.97 -1.51 9.85
C HIS A 24 13.38 -2.04 8.54
N GLU A 25 12.75 -3.20 8.54
CA GLU A 25 12.03 -3.70 7.37
C GLU A 25 10.80 -2.85 7.03
N ILE A 26 10.00 -2.47 8.03
CA ILE A 26 8.88 -1.53 7.83
C ILE A 26 9.38 -0.20 7.27
N ASP A 27 10.46 0.38 7.81
CA ASP A 27 10.99 1.65 7.32
C ASP A 27 11.41 1.58 5.84
N ARG A 28 11.99 0.45 5.42
CA ARG A 28 12.32 0.20 4.01
C ARG A 28 11.07 0.10 3.15
N LEU A 29 10.08 -0.68 3.59
CA LEU A 29 8.81 -0.84 2.87
C LEU A 29 8.06 0.49 2.75
N ASP A 30 8.05 1.31 3.80
CA ASP A 30 7.41 2.62 3.81
C ASP A 30 8.12 3.59 2.85
N ALA A 31 9.45 3.53 2.74
CA ALA A 31 10.18 4.30 1.73
C ALA A 31 9.81 3.89 0.30
N GLU A 32 9.65 2.59 0.05
CA GLU A 32 9.20 2.06 -1.26
C GLU A 32 7.76 2.46 -1.57
N ILE A 33 6.84 2.32 -0.61
CA ILE A 33 5.45 2.75 -0.73
C ILE A 33 5.39 4.24 -1.03
N LEU A 34 6.13 5.07 -0.29
CA LEU A 34 6.15 6.52 -0.50
C LEU A 34 6.65 6.87 -1.91
N ALA A 35 7.73 6.25 -2.37
CA ALA A 35 8.27 6.47 -3.72
C ALA A 35 7.25 6.06 -4.80
N ALA A 36 6.60 4.90 -4.63
CA ALA A 36 5.57 4.40 -5.53
C ALA A 36 4.35 5.34 -5.58
N VAL A 37 3.89 5.85 -4.43
CA VAL A 37 2.75 6.77 -4.35
C VAL A 37 3.06 8.11 -5.02
N LYS A 38 4.25 8.68 -4.82
CA LYS A 38 4.69 9.89 -5.51
C LYS A 38 4.67 9.71 -7.03
N ARG A 39 5.29 8.63 -7.52
CA ARG A 39 5.31 8.33 -8.96
C ARG A 39 3.90 8.09 -9.52
N ARG A 40 3.06 7.33 -8.81
CA ARG A 40 1.67 7.07 -9.21
C ARG A 40 0.88 8.38 -9.33
N THR A 41 1.12 9.32 -8.42
CA THR A 41 0.49 10.65 -8.42
C THR A 41 0.87 11.44 -9.66
N GLU A 42 2.16 11.53 -9.98
CA GLU A 42 2.66 12.20 -11.19
C GLU A 42 2.04 11.62 -12.47
N VAL A 43 2.01 10.29 -12.58
CA VAL A 43 1.43 9.60 -13.73
C VAL A 43 -0.07 9.87 -13.84
N SER A 44 -0.80 9.84 -12.73
CA SER A 44 -2.23 10.14 -12.70
C SER A 44 -2.52 11.58 -13.16
N GLN A 45 -1.70 12.54 -12.72
CA GLN A 45 -1.83 13.93 -13.14
C GLN A 45 -1.52 14.10 -14.64
N ALA A 46 -0.49 13.43 -15.14
CA ALA A 46 -0.13 13.44 -16.56
C ALA A 46 -1.28 12.89 -17.43
N ILE A 47 -1.90 11.77 -17.02
CA ILE A 47 -3.09 11.22 -17.69
C ILE A 47 -4.22 12.25 -17.71
N GLY A 48 -4.48 12.93 -16.59
CA GLY A 48 -5.48 13.98 -16.51
C GLY A 48 -5.22 15.12 -17.51
N LYS A 49 -3.97 15.61 -17.58
CA LYS A 49 -3.55 16.66 -18.51
C LYS A 49 -3.76 16.24 -19.98
N VAL A 50 -3.32 15.03 -20.35
CA VAL A 50 -3.49 14.50 -21.71
C VAL A 50 -4.96 14.40 -22.07
N ARG A 51 -5.81 13.87 -21.18
CA ARG A 51 -7.25 13.72 -21.45
C ARG A 51 -7.93 15.07 -21.62
N MET A 52 -7.63 16.04 -20.76
CA MET A 52 -8.18 17.39 -20.87
C MET A 52 -7.73 18.09 -22.16
N ALA A 53 -6.47 17.91 -22.58
CA ALA A 53 -5.96 18.46 -23.84
C ALA A 53 -6.69 17.87 -25.07
N SER A 54 -7.17 16.63 -24.99
CA SER A 54 -7.98 15.99 -26.05
C SER A 54 -9.50 16.26 -25.93
N GLY A 55 -9.93 17.21 -25.09
CA GLY A 55 -11.36 17.53 -24.88
C GLY A 55 -12.12 16.51 -24.05
N GLY A 56 -11.43 15.55 -23.43
CA GLY A 56 -12.01 14.55 -22.55
C GLY A 56 -12.28 15.10 -21.14
N THR A 57 -13.10 14.37 -20.38
CA THR A 57 -13.37 14.71 -18.97
C THR A 57 -12.11 14.60 -18.11
N ARG A 58 -12.05 15.30 -16.98
CA ARG A 58 -10.95 15.10 -16.00
C ARG A 58 -11.02 13.71 -15.34
N LEU A 59 -12.23 13.19 -15.15
CA LEU A 59 -12.51 11.99 -14.35
C LEU A 59 -13.22 10.91 -15.19
N VAL A 60 -12.88 9.63 -14.96
CA VAL A 60 -13.60 8.49 -15.56
C VAL A 60 -14.04 7.56 -14.44
N HIS A 61 -15.33 7.58 -14.13
CA HIS A 61 -15.90 6.80 -13.04
C HIS A 61 -15.57 5.29 -13.17
N SER A 62 -15.73 4.70 -14.36
CA SER A 62 -15.42 3.28 -14.59
C SER A 62 -13.93 2.95 -14.37
N ARG A 63 -13.02 3.89 -14.62
CA ARG A 63 -11.59 3.71 -14.32
C ARG A 63 -11.31 3.79 -12.83
N GLU A 64 -11.97 4.69 -12.12
CA GLU A 64 -11.84 4.85 -10.68
C GLU A 64 -12.35 3.60 -9.94
N MET A 65 -13.49 3.05 -10.38
CA MET A 65 -14.00 1.79 -9.83
C MET A 65 -13.02 0.63 -10.00
N LYS A 66 -12.31 0.54 -11.15
CA LYS A 66 -11.24 -0.46 -11.33
C LYS A 66 -10.04 -0.27 -10.42
N VAL A 67 -9.80 0.95 -9.94
CA VAL A 67 -8.75 1.20 -8.93
C VAL A 67 -9.24 0.75 -7.57
N ILE A 68 -10.46 1.13 -7.18
CA ILE A 68 -11.06 0.72 -5.90
C ILE A 68 -11.13 -0.80 -5.79
N GLU A 69 -11.56 -1.48 -6.86
CA GLU A 69 -11.62 -2.94 -6.89
C GLU A 69 -10.24 -3.58 -6.72
N ARG A 70 -9.18 -3.03 -7.34
CA ARG A 70 -7.83 -3.58 -7.19
C ARG A 70 -7.36 -3.60 -5.73
N TYR A 71 -7.71 -2.57 -4.96
CA TYR A 71 -7.29 -2.51 -3.55
C TYR A 71 -8.27 -3.24 -2.62
N SER A 72 -9.39 -3.79 -3.12
CA SER A 72 -10.32 -4.57 -2.29
C SER A 72 -9.67 -5.82 -1.70
N GLU A 73 -8.57 -6.30 -2.29
CA GLU A 73 -7.72 -7.37 -1.77
C GLU A 73 -7.17 -7.09 -0.36
N LEU A 74 -7.06 -5.81 0.04
CA LEU A 74 -6.63 -5.40 1.39
C LEU A 74 -7.82 -5.31 2.38
N GLY A 75 -9.01 -5.77 2.00
CA GLY A 75 -10.20 -5.69 2.82
C GLY A 75 -10.85 -4.30 2.84
N PRO A 76 -11.58 -3.94 3.91
CA PRO A 76 -12.31 -2.68 4.00
C PRO A 76 -11.42 -1.44 3.79
N ASP A 77 -10.26 -1.40 4.43
CA ASP A 77 -9.32 -0.27 4.41
C ASP A 77 -8.66 -0.07 3.04
N GLY A 78 -8.62 -1.13 2.22
CA GLY A 78 -8.12 -1.05 0.86
C GLY A 78 -8.89 -0.09 -0.03
N LYS A 79 -10.21 -0.01 0.16
CA LYS A 79 -11.05 0.97 -0.57
C LYS A 79 -10.68 2.39 -0.18
N ASP A 80 -10.43 2.65 1.09
CA ASP A 80 -10.03 3.97 1.58
C ASP A 80 -8.65 4.37 1.07
N LEU A 81 -7.69 3.43 1.04
CA LEU A 81 -6.39 3.63 0.42
C LEU A 81 -6.53 3.99 -1.07
N ALA A 82 -7.35 3.25 -1.83
CA ALA A 82 -7.60 3.58 -3.23
C ALA A 82 -8.20 4.99 -3.41
N ILE A 83 -9.13 5.39 -2.54
CA ILE A 83 -9.73 6.73 -2.56
C ILE A 83 -8.68 7.82 -2.29
N LEU A 84 -7.79 7.62 -1.31
CA LEU A 84 -6.68 8.53 -1.03
C LEU A 84 -5.76 8.68 -2.25
N LEU A 85 -5.37 7.57 -2.86
CA LEU A 85 -4.51 7.56 -4.06
C LEU A 85 -5.17 8.23 -5.28
N LEU A 86 -6.49 8.08 -5.44
CA LEU A 86 -7.24 8.78 -6.47
C LEU A 86 -7.26 10.29 -6.20
N ARG A 87 -7.47 10.71 -4.95
CA ARG A 87 -7.47 12.14 -4.55
C ARG A 87 -6.12 12.80 -4.78
N LEU A 88 -5.01 12.13 -4.45
CA LEU A 88 -3.65 12.65 -4.70
C LEU A 88 -3.40 12.92 -6.20
N GLY A 89 -3.86 12.00 -7.07
CA GLY A 89 -3.63 12.09 -8.51
C GLY A 89 -4.54 13.06 -9.27
N ARG A 90 -5.82 13.16 -8.91
CA ARG A 90 -6.82 13.92 -9.69
C ARG A 90 -7.41 15.14 -8.97
N GLY A 91 -7.07 15.35 -7.70
CA GLY A 91 -7.72 16.32 -6.82
C GLY A 91 -9.00 15.77 -6.16
N ARG A 92 -9.62 16.61 -5.32
CA ARG A 92 -10.90 16.30 -4.67
C ARG A 92 -12.04 16.45 -5.68
N LEU A 93 -13.11 15.69 -5.48
CA LEU A 93 -14.35 15.90 -6.24
C LEU A 93 -14.94 17.27 -5.87
N GLY A 94 -15.34 18.05 -6.87
CA GLY A 94 -16.02 19.34 -6.66
C GLY A 94 -15.15 20.55 -6.32
N HIS A 95 -13.82 20.42 -6.44
CA HIS A 95 -12.86 21.52 -6.31
C HIS A 95 -12.06 21.73 -7.60
#